data_AF-A0A2Z5PG15-F1
#
_entry.id   AF-A0A2Z5PG15-F1
#
_cell.length_a   1.000
_cell.length_b   1.000
_cell.length_c   1.000
_cell.angle_alpha   90.00
_cell.angle_beta   90.00
_cell.angle_gamma   90.00
#
_symmetry.space_group_name_H-M   'P 1'
#
loop_
_entity.id
_entity.type
_entity.pdbx_description
1 polymer ?
#
loop_
_entity_poly.entity_id
_entity_poly.type
_entity_poly.pdbx_seq_one_letter_code
_entity_poly.pdbx_strand_id
1 'polypeptide(L)'
;MATVSNKQILLVLFSVLLVAIFAENYSSTELINEEQIGEEIMNKENSIREIKNGTRINMHINNKTIPGILNDGKPAKELIDRLPYTIHASKYDFDICGVMDKPLSFNDEDLVPGWKNGDIDFTTQGNYFTILYDNEENCYGEFVNLGVIDCDPSIIAEINGSFDILIELAD
;
A
#
# COMPACT_ATOMS: atom_id res chain seq x y z
N MET A 1 14.67 64.38 -35.06
CA MET A 1 13.50 63.97 -34.25
C MET A 1 12.81 62.87 -35.04
N ALA A 2 13.05 61.60 -34.72
CA ALA A 2 12.53 60.47 -35.50
C ALA A 2 11.12 60.12 -35.03
N THR A 3 10.13 60.25 -35.91
CA THR A 3 8.75 59.86 -35.66
C THR A 3 8.61 58.35 -35.86
N VAL A 4 8.50 57.62 -34.76
CA VAL A 4 8.15 56.19 -34.81
C VAL A 4 6.70 56.09 -35.31
N SER A 5 6.51 55.38 -36.42
CA SER A 5 5.19 55.16 -37.02
C SER A 5 4.35 54.22 -36.16
N ASN A 6 3.05 54.52 -36.01
CA ASN A 6 2.08 53.71 -35.27
C ASN A 6 2.08 52.22 -35.70
N LYS A 7 2.46 51.91 -36.94
CA LYS A 7 2.61 50.53 -37.42
C LYS A 7 3.78 49.78 -36.78
N GLN A 8 4.88 50.46 -36.48
CA GLN A 8 6.03 49.84 -35.79
C GLN A 8 5.73 49.62 -34.30
N ILE A 9 5.01 50.54 -33.65
CA ILE A 9 4.58 50.38 -32.25
C ILE A 9 3.63 49.19 -32.11
N LEU A 10 2.67 49.04 -33.04
CA LEU A 10 1.71 47.93 -33.03
C LEU A 10 2.40 46.55 -33.22
N LEU A 11 3.42 46.48 -34.08
CA LEU A 11 4.17 45.25 -34.34
C LEU A 11 4.99 44.79 -33.12
N VAL A 12 5.61 45.73 -32.41
CA VAL A 12 6.39 45.44 -31.19
C VAL A 12 5.45 44.97 -30.06
N LEU A 13 4.30 45.62 -29.88
CA LEU A 13 3.31 45.20 -28.89
C LEU A 13 2.76 43.79 -29.17
N PHE A 14 2.51 43.46 -30.43
CA PHE A 14 2.01 42.13 -30.81
C PHE A 14 3.06 41.03 -30.57
N SER A 15 4.35 41.31 -30.83
CA SER A 15 5.42 40.34 -30.55
C SER A 15 5.62 40.09 -29.05
N VAL A 16 5.53 41.13 -28.22
CA VAL A 16 5.67 40.98 -26.76
C VAL A 16 4.48 40.19 -26.19
N LEU A 17 3.27 40.46 -26.71
CA LEU A 17 2.07 39.74 -26.29
C LEU A 17 2.13 38.25 -26.68
N LEU A 18 2.63 37.93 -27.87
CA LEU A 18 2.77 36.54 -28.31
C LEU A 18 3.76 35.77 -27.42
N VAL A 19 4.91 36.38 -27.11
CA VAL A 19 5.93 35.77 -26.25
C VAL A 19 5.40 35.52 -24.83
N ALA A 20 4.63 36.46 -24.27
CA ALA A 20 4.01 36.27 -22.96
C ALA A 20 3.02 35.10 -22.94
N ILE A 21 2.15 35.00 -23.96
CA ILE A 21 1.19 33.89 -24.09
C ILE A 21 1.91 32.54 -24.27
N PHE A 22 3.01 32.50 -25.03
CA PHE A 22 3.79 31.28 -25.19
C PHE A 22 4.51 30.89 -23.89
N ALA A 23 5.06 31.85 -23.14
CA ALA A 23 5.73 31.59 -21.87
C ALA A 23 4.76 31.12 -20.78
N GLU A 24 3.57 31.73 -20.69
CA GLU A 24 2.51 31.31 -19.76
C GLU A 24 2.05 29.87 -20.06
N ASN A 25 1.75 29.55 -21.32
CA ASN A 25 1.34 28.20 -21.70
C ASN A 25 2.44 27.16 -21.45
N TYR A 26 3.70 27.48 -21.79
CA TYR A 26 4.83 26.58 -21.58
C TYR A 26 5.04 26.27 -20.08
N SER A 27 5.02 27.31 -19.23
CA SER A 27 5.15 27.15 -17.78
C SER A 27 3.98 26.37 -17.17
N SER A 28 2.75 26.56 -17.65
CA SER A 28 1.60 25.78 -17.19
C SER A 28 1.71 24.30 -17.55
N THR A 29 2.23 23.96 -18.74
CA THR A 29 2.40 22.55 -19.14
C THR A 29 3.45 21.79 -18.32
N GLU A 30 4.55 22.42 -17.91
CA GLU A 30 5.54 21.77 -17.03
C GLU A 30 4.96 21.53 -15.62
N LEU A 31 4.24 22.52 -15.07
CA LEU A 31 3.59 22.41 -13.76
C LEU A 31 2.52 21.30 -13.72
N ILE A 32 1.68 21.21 -14.76
CA ILE A 32 0.65 20.16 -14.86
C ILE A 32 1.29 18.76 -14.93
N ASN A 33 2.40 18.61 -15.66
CA ASN A 33 3.10 17.34 -15.75
C ASN A 33 3.74 16.93 -14.42
N GLU A 34 4.37 17.85 -13.69
CA GLU A 34 4.98 17.54 -12.39
C GLU A 34 3.94 17.20 -11.31
N GLU A 35 2.80 17.90 -11.29
CA GLU A 35 1.68 17.60 -10.39
C GLU A 35 1.08 16.23 -10.68
N GLN A 36 0.84 15.91 -11.96
CA GLN A 36 0.30 14.62 -12.38
C GLN A 36 1.27 13.47 -12.13
N ILE A 37 2.57 13.67 -12.38
CA ILE A 37 3.62 12.71 -12.04
C ILE A 37 3.70 12.53 -10.51
N GLY A 38 3.55 13.62 -9.74
CA GLY A 38 3.51 13.59 -8.28
C GLY A 38 2.31 12.81 -7.74
N GLU A 39 1.11 13.00 -8.31
CA GLU A 39 -0.08 12.22 -7.97
C GLU A 39 0.04 10.76 -8.38
N GLU A 40 0.59 10.46 -9.56
CA GLU A 40 0.78 9.08 -10.02
C GLU A 40 1.81 8.33 -9.16
N ILE A 41 2.90 8.98 -8.77
CA ILE A 41 3.90 8.42 -7.85
C ILE A 41 3.33 8.24 -6.45
N MET A 42 2.61 9.23 -5.91
CA MET A 42 1.93 9.10 -4.61
C MET A 42 0.87 7.99 -4.61
N ASN A 43 0.07 7.87 -5.68
CA ASN A 43 -0.93 6.81 -5.78
C ASN A 43 -0.31 5.42 -5.92
N LYS A 44 0.88 5.32 -6.53
CA LYS A 44 1.64 4.08 -6.61
C LYS A 44 2.32 3.72 -5.29
N GLU A 45 2.76 4.71 -4.52
CA GLU A 45 3.32 4.48 -3.18
C GLU A 45 2.23 4.22 -2.12
N ASN A 46 1.01 4.74 -2.29
CA ASN A 46 -0.17 4.48 -1.44
C ASN A 46 -1.13 3.41 -2.00
N SER A 47 -0.73 2.66 -3.02
CA SER A 47 -1.57 1.56 -3.50
C SER A 47 -1.57 0.41 -2.49
N ILE A 48 -2.75 -0.08 -2.13
CA ILE A 48 -2.92 -1.36 -1.44
C ILE A 48 -2.11 -2.42 -2.20
N ARG A 49 -1.39 -3.27 -1.46
CA ARG A 49 -0.64 -4.36 -2.08
C ARG A 49 -1.62 -5.31 -2.78
N GLU A 50 -1.41 -5.56 -4.06
CA GLU A 50 -2.28 -6.44 -4.84
C GLU A 50 -1.61 -7.79 -5.10
N ILE A 51 -2.33 -8.88 -4.81
CA ILE A 51 -1.92 -10.24 -5.17
C ILE A 51 -2.97 -10.84 -6.11
N LYS A 52 -2.63 -10.91 -7.41
CA LYS A 52 -3.58 -11.37 -8.45
C LYS A 52 -3.71 -12.89 -8.51
N ASN A 53 -2.62 -13.61 -8.27
CA ASN A 53 -2.52 -15.06 -8.44
C ASN A 53 -1.94 -15.73 -7.18
N GLY A 54 -2.64 -15.62 -6.05
CA GLY A 54 -2.22 -16.21 -4.78
C GLY A 54 -3.14 -17.33 -4.28
N THR A 55 -2.76 -17.93 -3.17
CA THR A 55 -3.56 -18.96 -2.49
C THR A 55 -4.63 -18.29 -1.64
N ARG A 56 -5.90 -18.54 -1.94
CA ARG A 56 -7.02 -17.96 -1.18
C ARG A 56 -7.18 -18.69 0.15
N ILE A 57 -7.36 -17.91 1.21
CA ILE A 57 -7.56 -18.39 2.58
C ILE A 57 -8.76 -17.71 3.21
N ASN A 58 -9.33 -18.34 4.23
CA ASN A 58 -10.30 -17.75 5.14
C ASN A 58 -9.69 -17.67 6.54
N MET A 59 -9.79 -16.50 7.17
CA MET A 59 -9.42 -16.29 8.56
C MET A 59 -10.68 -16.08 9.39
N HIS A 60 -10.97 -17.03 10.28
CA HIS A 60 -12.14 -17.00 11.14
C HIS A 60 -11.76 -16.33 12.47
N ILE A 61 -12.43 -15.22 12.78
CA ILE A 61 -12.21 -14.42 13.99
C ILE A 61 -13.56 -14.19 14.65
N ASN A 62 -13.76 -14.75 15.85
CA ASN A 62 -15.06 -14.75 16.52
C ASN A 62 -16.18 -15.31 15.60
N ASN A 63 -17.12 -14.46 15.19
CA ASN A 63 -18.21 -14.79 14.27
C ASN A 63 -18.04 -14.16 12.87
N LYS A 64 -16.88 -13.58 12.57
CA LYS A 64 -16.55 -12.97 11.28
C LYS A 64 -15.58 -13.87 10.50
N THR A 65 -15.69 -13.83 9.18
CA THR A 65 -14.72 -14.44 8.28
C THR A 65 -14.05 -13.32 7.48
N ILE A 66 -12.74 -13.25 7.57
CA ILE A 66 -11.91 -12.30 6.84
C ILE A 66 -11.23 -13.08 5.70
N PRO A 67 -11.65 -12.90 4.44
CA PRO A 67 -11.00 -13.55 3.32
C PRO A 67 -9.60 -12.95 3.10
N GLY A 68 -8.68 -13.74 2.58
CA GLY A 68 -7.32 -13.30 2.26
C GLY A 68 -6.70 -14.06 1.10
N ILE A 69 -5.58 -13.54 0.62
CA ILE A 69 -4.79 -14.10 -0.48
C ILE A 69 -3.32 -14.12 -0.04
N LEU A 70 -2.76 -15.31 0.12
CA LEU A 70 -1.33 -15.50 0.39
C LEU A 70 -0.53 -15.49 -0.91
N ASN A 71 0.65 -14.88 -0.90
CA ASN A 71 1.59 -14.89 -2.01
C ASN A 71 2.28 -16.27 -2.18
N ASP A 72 3.13 -16.40 -3.19
CA ASP A 72 3.88 -17.63 -3.48
C ASP A 72 5.33 -17.60 -2.97
N GLY A 73 5.65 -16.64 -2.08
CA GLY A 73 6.92 -16.55 -1.39
C GLY A 73 7.15 -17.75 -0.46
N LYS A 74 8.41 -17.98 -0.11
CA LYS A 74 8.83 -19.08 0.78
C LYS A 74 8.08 -19.06 2.13
N PRO A 75 7.98 -17.94 2.88
CA PRO A 75 7.29 -17.92 4.16
C PRO A 75 5.78 -18.16 4.02
N ALA A 76 5.15 -17.61 2.98
CA ALA A 76 3.73 -17.82 2.71
C ALA A 76 3.42 -19.30 2.37
N LYS A 77 4.26 -19.94 1.55
CA LYS A 77 4.18 -21.39 1.27
C LYS A 77 4.32 -22.22 2.55
N GLU A 78 5.25 -21.86 3.43
CA GLU A 78 5.38 -22.55 4.71
C GLU A 78 4.15 -22.37 5.61
N LEU A 79 3.48 -21.20 5.59
CA LEU A 79 2.19 -21.04 6.27
C LEU A 79 1.11 -21.91 5.62
N ILE A 80 1.01 -21.94 4.29
CA ILE A 80 0.05 -22.75 3.53
C ILE A 80 0.17 -24.24 3.90
N ASP A 81 1.40 -24.76 3.99
CA ASP A 81 1.67 -26.15 4.35
C ASP A 81 1.26 -26.52 5.79
N ARG A 82 1.02 -25.51 6.64
CA ARG A 82 0.56 -25.69 8.04
C ARG A 82 -0.95 -25.59 8.20
N LEU A 83 -1.69 -25.21 7.15
CA LEU A 83 -3.14 -25.04 7.25
C LEU A 83 -3.86 -26.40 7.41
N PRO A 84 -4.93 -26.48 8.23
CA PRO A 84 -5.50 -25.40 9.03
C PRO A 84 -4.60 -25.04 10.23
N TYR A 85 -4.43 -23.75 10.51
CA TYR A 85 -3.56 -23.25 11.57
C TYR A 85 -4.29 -22.27 12.47
N THR A 86 -4.19 -22.46 13.79
CA THR A 86 -4.84 -21.60 14.79
C THR A 86 -3.80 -20.78 15.54
N ILE A 87 -4.06 -19.48 15.68
CA ILE A 87 -3.18 -18.54 16.39
C ILE A 87 -4.00 -17.79 17.44
N HIS A 88 -3.54 -17.77 18.68
CA HIS A 88 -4.11 -16.88 19.69
C HIS A 88 -3.58 -15.46 19.47
N ALA A 89 -4.47 -14.51 19.24
CA ALA A 89 -4.14 -13.14 18.86
C ALA A 89 -4.90 -12.12 19.71
N SER A 90 -4.43 -10.88 19.68
CA SER A 90 -5.10 -9.73 20.27
C SER A 90 -5.13 -8.56 19.30
N LYS A 91 -6.16 -7.75 19.44
CA LYS A 91 -6.31 -6.48 18.72
C LYS A 91 -5.53 -5.36 19.42
N TYR A 92 -4.80 -4.58 18.64
CA TYR A 92 -4.14 -3.34 19.05
C TYR A 92 -4.58 -2.14 18.18
N ASP A 93 -3.90 -1.00 18.29
CA ASP A 93 -4.31 0.26 17.67
C ASP A 93 -4.30 0.22 16.13
N PHE A 94 -3.36 -0.53 15.53
CA PHE A 94 -3.16 -0.58 14.06
C PHE A 94 -3.05 -2.00 13.50
N ASP A 95 -3.04 -3.00 14.38
CA ASP A 95 -2.87 -4.39 13.99
C ASP A 95 -3.72 -5.36 14.83
N ILE A 96 -3.85 -6.58 14.31
CA ILE A 96 -4.14 -7.77 15.08
C ILE A 96 -2.89 -8.63 15.01
N CYS A 97 -2.32 -9.03 16.16
CA CYS A 97 -1.17 -9.92 16.15
C CYS A 97 -1.24 -11.02 17.21
N GLY A 98 -0.57 -12.13 16.90
CA GLY A 98 -0.44 -13.29 17.76
C GLY A 98 0.87 -14.03 17.49
N VAL A 99 1.46 -14.60 18.53
CA VAL A 99 2.74 -15.34 18.41
C VAL A 99 2.47 -16.71 17.79
N MET A 100 3.20 -17.04 16.73
CA MET A 100 3.20 -18.38 16.16
C MET A 100 4.05 -19.32 17.03
N ASP A 101 3.55 -20.54 17.28
CA ASP A 101 4.27 -21.57 18.04
C ASP A 101 5.65 -21.91 17.44
N LYS A 102 5.72 -21.86 16.10
CA LYS A 102 6.94 -22.08 15.33
C LYS A 102 7.13 -20.92 14.35
N PRO A 103 8.30 -20.27 14.31
CA PRO A 103 8.59 -19.22 13.33
C PRO A 103 8.46 -19.74 11.89
N LEU A 104 8.12 -18.85 10.97
CA LEU A 104 8.26 -19.11 9.53
C LEU A 104 9.71 -18.88 9.09
N SER A 105 10.15 -19.63 8.09
CA SER A 105 11.46 -19.45 7.46
C SER A 105 11.36 -18.37 6.40
N PHE A 106 12.30 -17.42 6.41
CA PHE A 106 12.42 -16.36 5.41
C PHE A 106 13.89 -16.13 5.06
N ASN A 107 14.13 -15.43 3.97
CA ASN A 107 15.42 -14.94 3.49
C ASN A 107 15.35 -13.41 3.34
N ASP A 108 16.49 -12.72 3.21
CA ASP A 108 16.52 -11.26 3.02
C ASP A 108 15.74 -10.79 1.77
N GLU A 109 15.60 -11.65 0.76
CA GLU A 109 14.79 -11.38 -0.45
C GLU A 109 13.27 -11.39 -0.20
N ASP A 110 12.82 -11.97 0.92
CA ASP A 110 11.40 -11.96 1.33
C ASP A 110 11.02 -10.66 2.08
N LEU A 111 12.01 -9.78 2.36
CA LEU A 111 11.80 -8.53 3.07
C LEU A 111 11.26 -7.43 2.14
N VAL A 112 10.21 -6.75 2.59
CA VAL A 112 9.62 -5.60 1.91
C VAL A 112 9.70 -4.34 2.78
N PRO A 113 9.93 -3.16 2.18
CA PRO A 113 10.01 -1.92 2.93
C PRO A 113 8.61 -1.44 3.35
N GLY A 114 8.42 -1.28 4.65
CA GLY A 114 7.13 -0.89 5.22
C GLY A 114 6.02 -1.92 5.01
N TRP A 115 4.88 -1.65 5.64
CA TRP A 115 3.64 -2.38 5.42
C TRP A 115 2.63 -1.53 4.66
N LYS A 116 1.57 -2.18 4.17
CA LYS A 116 0.36 -1.53 3.66
C LYS A 116 -0.87 -1.97 4.43
N ASN A 117 -1.87 -1.10 4.51
CA ASN A 117 -3.16 -1.42 5.09
C ASN A 117 -3.79 -2.56 4.28
N GLY A 118 -4.09 -3.65 4.98
CA GLY A 118 -4.54 -4.91 4.42
C GLY A 118 -3.45 -5.99 4.34
N ASP A 119 -2.18 -5.69 4.63
CA ASP A 119 -1.11 -6.68 4.62
C ASP A 119 -1.30 -7.74 5.72
N ILE A 120 -1.00 -8.98 5.35
CA ILE A 120 -0.83 -10.13 6.25
C ILE A 120 0.66 -10.40 6.34
N ASP A 121 1.24 -10.20 7.52
CA ASP A 121 2.69 -10.18 7.71
C ASP A 121 3.17 -11.19 8.75
N PHE A 122 4.45 -11.55 8.62
CA PHE A 122 5.23 -12.23 9.66
C PHE A 122 6.31 -11.29 10.21
N THR A 123 6.20 -10.92 11.48
CA THR A 123 7.21 -10.09 12.14
C THR A 123 8.30 -10.98 12.74
N THR A 124 9.53 -10.79 12.25
CA THR A 124 10.71 -11.59 12.61
C THR A 124 11.13 -11.40 14.07
N GLN A 125 10.87 -10.22 14.63
CA GLN A 125 11.06 -9.93 16.05
C GLN A 125 9.85 -10.42 16.86
N GLY A 126 9.91 -11.67 17.31
CA GLY A 126 8.90 -12.27 18.21
C GLY A 126 7.94 -13.26 17.55
N ASN A 127 8.16 -13.61 16.28
CA ASN A 127 7.39 -14.63 15.54
C ASN A 127 5.90 -14.32 15.42
N TYR A 128 5.56 -13.04 15.25
CA TYR A 128 4.17 -12.63 15.19
C TYR A 128 3.60 -12.89 13.79
N PHE A 129 2.42 -13.50 13.75
CA PHE A 129 1.50 -13.35 12.63
C PHE A 129 0.69 -12.08 12.87
N THR A 130 0.57 -11.24 11.84
CA THR A 130 -0.03 -9.91 11.97
C THR A 130 -0.96 -9.60 10.80
N ILE A 131 -2.12 -9.03 11.08
CA ILE A 131 -2.98 -8.36 10.09
C ILE A 131 -2.90 -6.86 10.35
N LEU A 132 -2.45 -6.12 9.34
CA LEU A 132 -2.16 -4.70 9.41
C LEU A 132 -3.27 -3.95 8.72
N TYR A 133 -3.90 -2.98 9.37
CA TYR A 133 -5.12 -2.35 8.82
C TYR A 133 -5.16 -0.83 8.95
N ASP A 134 -4.18 -0.21 9.60
CA ASP A 134 -4.09 1.25 9.75
C ASP A 134 -2.63 1.74 9.90
N ASN A 135 -2.44 3.06 9.83
CA ASN A 135 -1.18 3.77 10.13
C ASN A 135 0.02 3.38 9.23
N GLU A 136 -0.25 2.98 7.98
CA GLU A 136 0.78 2.67 6.97
C GLU A 136 1.73 3.83 6.65
N GLU A 137 1.28 5.08 6.79
CA GLU A 137 2.09 6.27 6.51
C GLU A 137 3.19 6.50 7.56
N ASN A 138 3.09 5.83 8.72
CA ASN A 138 4.06 5.91 9.80
C ASN A 138 4.81 4.58 10.02
N CYS A 139 4.75 3.65 9.05
CA CYS A 139 5.50 2.40 9.11
C CYS A 139 6.93 2.59 8.58
N TYR A 140 7.92 2.10 9.34
CA TYR A 140 9.33 2.14 8.95
C TYR A 140 9.97 0.79 9.26
N GLY A 141 10.82 0.32 8.34
CA GLY A 141 11.55 -0.94 8.51
C GLY A 141 11.26 -1.94 7.40
N GLU A 142 11.66 -3.17 7.65
CA GLU A 142 11.54 -4.30 6.72
C GLU A 142 10.64 -5.37 7.34
N PHE A 143 9.69 -5.86 6.54
CA PHE A 143 8.64 -6.78 6.95
C PHE A 143 8.61 -7.99 6.02
N VAL A 144 8.11 -9.12 6.50
CA VAL A 144 7.86 -10.29 5.66
C VAL A 144 6.38 -10.30 5.31
N ASN A 145 6.05 -9.86 4.10
CA ASN A 145 4.67 -9.94 3.62
C ASN A 145 4.33 -11.37 3.22
N LEU A 146 3.29 -11.93 3.83
CA LEU A 146 2.75 -13.25 3.50
C LEU A 146 1.60 -13.15 2.49
N GLY A 147 0.88 -12.04 2.50
CA GLY A 147 -0.34 -11.90 1.74
C GLY A 147 -1.07 -10.59 2.00
N VAL A 148 -2.33 -10.55 1.57
CA VAL A 148 -3.26 -9.45 1.86
C VAL A 148 -4.64 -9.98 2.22
N ILE A 149 -5.40 -9.21 2.99
CA ILE A 149 -6.84 -9.44 3.15
C ILE A 149 -7.56 -9.07 1.85
N ASP A 150 -8.62 -9.82 1.52
CA ASP A 150 -9.45 -9.62 0.32
C ASP A 150 -10.79 -8.96 0.70
N CYS A 151 -10.71 -7.92 1.52
CA CYS A 151 -11.84 -7.12 1.97
C CYS A 151 -11.39 -5.73 2.41
N ASP A 152 -12.34 -4.84 2.70
CA ASP A 152 -12.05 -3.51 3.25
C ASP A 152 -11.37 -3.62 4.64
N PRO A 153 -10.16 -3.05 4.83
CA PRO A 153 -9.46 -3.10 6.12
C PRO A 153 -10.24 -2.50 7.29
N SER A 154 -11.18 -1.57 7.04
CA SER A 154 -12.01 -0.97 8.10
C SER A 154 -12.86 -1.99 8.87
N ILE A 155 -13.13 -3.17 8.28
CA ILE A 155 -13.82 -4.28 8.96
C ILE A 155 -13.02 -4.76 10.18
N ILE A 156 -11.69 -4.67 10.13
CA ILE A 156 -10.80 -5.09 11.22
C ILE A 156 -10.91 -4.15 12.42
N ALA A 157 -11.20 -2.86 12.20
CA ALA A 157 -11.35 -1.88 13.28
C ALA A 157 -12.54 -2.20 14.23
N GLU A 158 -13.54 -2.95 13.76
CA GLU A 158 -14.66 -3.40 14.59
C GLU A 158 -14.34 -4.59 15.51
N ILE A 159 -13.26 -5.31 15.20
CA ILE A 159 -12.81 -6.48 15.97
C ILE A 159 -12.08 -5.97 17.22
N ASN A 160 -12.41 -6.52 18.39
CA ASN A 160 -11.85 -6.08 19.67
C ASN A 160 -11.52 -7.27 20.58
N GLY A 161 -10.55 -7.06 21.47
CA GLY A 161 -10.15 -8.04 22.49
C GLY A 161 -9.14 -9.07 22.00
N SER A 162 -9.14 -10.23 22.66
CA SER A 162 -8.27 -11.38 22.37
C SER A 162 -9.13 -12.57 21.93
N PHE A 163 -8.64 -13.31 20.95
CA PHE A 163 -9.40 -14.35 20.26
C PHE A 163 -8.45 -15.32 19.56
N ASP A 164 -8.99 -16.46 19.14
CA ASP A 164 -8.28 -17.37 18.25
C ASP A 164 -8.62 -17.01 16.79
N ILE A 165 -7.59 -16.94 15.96
CA ILE A 165 -7.70 -16.83 14.50
C ILE A 165 -7.49 -18.23 13.95
N LEU A 166 -8.52 -18.82 13.35
CA LEU A 166 -8.39 -20.04 12.58
C LEU A 166 -8.19 -19.69 11.11
N ILE A 167 -7.05 -20.11 10.54
CA ILE A 167 -6.69 -19.88 9.14
C ILE A 167 -6.85 -21.20 8.38
N GLU A 168 -7.64 -21.18 7.30
CA GLU A 168 -7.91 -22.34 6.46
C GLU A 168 -7.83 -21.97 4.97
N LEU A 169 -7.68 -22.97 4.10
CA LEU A 169 -7.84 -22.74 2.66
C LEU A 169 -9.27 -22.29 2.38
N ALA A 170 -9.43 -21.33 1.48
CA ALA A 170 -10.76 -20.97 0.99
C ALA A 170 -11.27 -22.06 0.03
N ASP A 171 -12.56 -22.35 0.11
CA ASP A 171 -13.27 -23.30 -0.78
C ASP A 171 -13.37 -22.81 -2.23
#